data_AF-A0A1E1MUK9-F1
#
_entry.id   AF-A0A1E1MUK9-F1
#
_cell.length_a   1.000
_cell.length_b   1.000
_cell.length_c   1.000
_cell.angle_alpha   90.00
_cell.angle_beta   90.00
_cell.angle_gamma   90.00
#
_symmetry.space_group_name_H-M   'P 1'
#
loop_
_entity.id
_entity.type
_entity.pdbx_description
1 polymer ?
#
loop_
_entity_poly.entity_id
_entity_poly.type
_entity_poly.pdbx_seq_one_letter_code
_entity_poly.pdbx_strand_id
1 'polypeptide(L)'
;MMPMLLNHDEHYRICEWGKDRRDVEGGNMRRKIGSFMNIAAEIGGRDGKGGMVHGMRSLGSATLDLAYVASGAFDIWWEGGCWEWDVAAGICILREAGGLITSANPPKNPETDPVEEVKLGSRLYLAIRPAGDTEGETGRQAQERVVRETWKRVDSLDNSRPGA
;
A
#
# COMPACT_ATOMS: atom_id res chain seq x y z
N MET A 1 4.59 -12.59 20.63
CA MET A 1 5.37 -12.22 19.43
C MET A 1 5.85 -10.79 19.66
N MET A 2 7.16 -10.53 19.65
CA MET A 2 7.68 -9.16 19.82
C MET A 2 7.25 -8.31 18.60
N PRO A 3 6.78 -7.07 18.80
CA PRO A 3 6.47 -6.19 17.67
C PRO A 3 7.75 -5.83 16.88
N MET A 4 7.73 -5.97 15.56
CA MET A 4 8.82 -5.50 14.69
C MET A 4 8.69 -3.98 14.45
N LEU A 5 9.76 -3.24 14.69
CA LEU A 5 9.82 -1.79 14.46
C LEU A 5 9.72 -1.46 12.97
N LEU A 6 9.04 -0.38 12.62
CA LEU A 6 8.83 0.07 11.25
C LEU A 6 9.78 1.24 10.94
N ASN A 7 11.03 0.89 10.63
CA ASN A 7 12.13 1.85 10.43
C ASN A 7 11.89 2.77 9.22
N HIS A 8 12.62 3.89 9.18
CA HIS A 8 12.43 4.96 8.20
C HIS A 8 12.88 4.63 6.78
N ASP A 9 13.78 3.66 6.57
CA ASP A 9 14.60 3.67 5.34
C ASP A 9 14.55 2.41 4.46
N GLU A 10 13.91 1.31 4.86
CA GLU A 10 13.91 0.09 4.05
C GLU A 10 12.62 -0.70 4.20
N HIS A 11 11.72 -0.55 3.22
CA HIS A 11 10.48 -1.33 3.14
C HIS A 11 10.55 -2.35 2.00
N TYR A 12 9.98 -3.53 2.20
CA TYR A 12 9.66 -4.46 1.13
C TYR A 12 8.20 -4.34 0.75
N ARG A 13 7.93 -4.18 -0.55
CA ARG A 13 6.59 -3.99 -1.08
C ARG A 13 6.13 -5.19 -1.91
N ILE A 14 4.84 -5.48 -1.85
CA ILE A 14 4.17 -6.34 -2.82
C ILE A 14 3.42 -5.47 -3.85
N CYS A 15 3.48 -5.90 -5.11
CA CYS A 15 2.76 -5.32 -6.23
C CYS A 15 2.04 -6.39 -7.06
N GLU A 16 0.94 -5.99 -7.67
CA GLU A 16 0.20 -6.75 -8.66
C GLU A 16 -0.05 -5.89 -9.91
N TRP A 17 -0.04 -6.57 -11.05
CA TRP A 17 -0.35 -5.94 -12.33
C TRP A 17 -1.86 -5.68 -12.48
N GLY A 18 -2.70 -6.38 -11.71
CA GLY A 18 -4.15 -6.33 -11.82
C GLY A 18 -4.69 -6.97 -13.11
N LYS A 19 -6.03 -6.94 -13.24
CA LYS A 19 -6.77 -7.49 -14.38
C LYS A 19 -6.79 -6.55 -15.59
N ASP A 20 -6.83 -5.23 -15.35
CA ASP A 20 -6.83 -4.24 -16.42
C ASP A 20 -5.40 -3.97 -16.92
N ARG A 21 -5.07 -4.55 -18.07
CA ARG A 21 -3.75 -4.47 -18.71
C ARG A 21 -3.82 -3.77 -20.07
N ARG A 22 -4.88 -3.01 -20.32
CA ARG A 22 -5.03 -2.29 -21.57
C ARG A 22 -3.96 -1.21 -21.65
N ASP A 23 -3.34 -1.08 -22.82
CA ASP A 23 -2.35 -0.04 -23.09
C ASP A 23 -3.06 1.27 -23.46
N VAL A 24 -3.56 1.97 -22.44
CA VAL A 24 -4.27 3.23 -22.57
C VAL A 24 -3.48 4.32 -21.87
N GLU A 25 -3.30 5.46 -22.54
CA GLU A 25 -2.66 6.62 -21.95
C GLU A 25 -3.43 7.10 -20.71
N GLY A 26 -2.70 7.34 -19.62
CA GLY A 26 -3.31 7.67 -18.32
C GLY A 26 -4.12 6.55 -17.69
N GLY A 27 -4.14 5.33 -18.25
CA GLY A 27 -4.83 4.18 -17.67
C GLY A 27 -4.11 3.59 -16.46
N ASN A 28 -4.81 2.74 -15.69
CA ASN A 28 -4.29 2.15 -14.45
C ASN A 28 -2.97 1.41 -14.63
N MET A 29 -2.78 0.73 -15.76
CA MET A 29 -1.52 0.02 -16.01
C MET A 29 -0.32 0.99 -16.03
N ARG A 30 -0.46 2.13 -16.71
CA ARG A 30 0.59 3.16 -16.76
C ARG A 30 0.78 3.86 -15.43
N ARG A 31 -0.31 4.20 -14.72
CA ARG A 31 -0.26 4.77 -13.36
C ARG A 31 0.44 3.84 -12.37
N LYS A 32 0.15 2.54 -12.41
CA LYS A 32 0.83 1.52 -11.60
C LYS A 32 2.31 1.47 -11.91
N ILE A 33 2.70 1.36 -13.19
CA ILE A 33 4.11 1.34 -13.58
C ILE A 33 4.83 2.62 -13.12
N GLY A 34 4.23 3.79 -13.33
CA GLY A 34 4.74 5.08 -12.86
C GLY A 34 4.99 5.09 -11.34
N SER A 35 3.97 4.69 -10.58
CA SER A 35 4.03 4.55 -9.12
C SER A 35 5.11 3.57 -8.67
N PHE A 36 5.26 2.44 -9.36
CA PHE A 36 6.25 1.41 -9.03
C PHE A 36 7.67 1.92 -9.24
N MET A 37 7.91 2.59 -10.38
CA MET A 37 9.17 3.25 -10.66
C MET A 37 9.47 4.33 -9.62
N ASN A 38 8.47 5.15 -9.27
CA ASN A 38 8.66 6.23 -8.32
C ASN A 38 8.91 5.74 -6.89
N ILE A 39 8.23 4.69 -6.44
CA ILE A 39 8.50 4.10 -5.12
C ILE A 39 9.91 3.47 -5.09
N ALA A 40 10.32 2.80 -6.17
CA ALA A 40 11.63 2.15 -6.23
C ALA A 40 12.80 3.14 -6.32
N ALA A 41 12.65 4.20 -7.12
CA ALA A 41 13.73 5.15 -7.41
C ALA A 41 13.60 6.48 -6.66
N GLU A 42 12.48 6.69 -5.95
CA GLU A 42 12.13 7.97 -5.31
C GLU A 42 12.43 9.16 -6.22
N ILE A 43 11.72 9.25 -7.35
CA ILE A 43 12.10 10.14 -8.46
C ILE A 43 12.19 11.59 -7.96
N GLY A 44 13.40 12.17 -8.09
CA GLY A 44 13.70 13.53 -7.63
C GLY A 44 14.05 13.65 -6.14
N GLY A 45 14.00 12.57 -5.37
CA GLY A 45 14.40 12.50 -3.97
C GLY A 45 15.86 12.06 -3.77
N ARG A 46 16.42 12.40 -2.60
CA ARG A 46 17.77 12.02 -2.13
C ARG A 46 18.88 12.17 -3.20
N ASP A 47 18.86 13.25 -3.99
CA ASP A 47 19.82 13.51 -5.08
C ASP A 47 19.97 12.32 -6.06
N GLY A 48 18.89 11.57 -6.30
CA GLY A 48 18.90 10.39 -7.18
C GLY A 48 19.54 9.14 -6.57
N LYS A 49 19.74 9.10 -5.25
CA LYS A 49 20.31 7.96 -4.51
C LYS A 49 19.29 7.22 -3.64
N GLY A 50 18.03 7.65 -3.64
CA GLY A 50 17.00 7.14 -2.75
C GLY A 50 16.10 6.09 -3.38
N GLY A 51 15.55 5.21 -2.54
CA GLY A 51 14.42 4.36 -2.88
C GLY A 51 13.57 4.19 -1.63
N MET A 52 12.25 4.38 -1.73
CA MET A 52 11.35 4.19 -0.58
C MET A 52 11.30 2.71 -0.17
N VAL A 53 11.45 1.81 -1.15
CA VAL A 53 11.43 0.36 -0.94
C VAL A 53 12.74 -0.25 -1.40
N HIS A 54 13.23 -1.23 -0.65
CA HIS A 54 14.42 -2.00 -1.00
C HIS A 54 14.10 -3.05 -2.08
N GLY A 55 12.84 -3.47 -2.18
CA GLY A 55 12.44 -4.43 -3.22
C GLY A 55 10.92 -4.54 -3.41
N MET A 56 10.55 -5.04 -4.57
CA MET A 56 9.18 -5.38 -4.93
C MET A 56 9.03 -6.87 -5.26
N ARG A 57 7.88 -7.45 -4.94
CA ARG A 57 7.47 -8.81 -5.36
C ARG A 57 6.09 -8.78 -5.98
N SER A 58 5.84 -9.70 -6.92
CA SER A 58 4.50 -9.92 -7.46
C SER A 58 4.16 -11.41 -7.37
N LEU A 59 3.19 -11.74 -6.51
CA LEU A 59 2.82 -13.12 -6.20
C LEU A 59 1.54 -13.55 -6.93
N GLY A 60 0.69 -12.59 -7.34
CA GLY A 60 -0.51 -12.83 -8.14
C GLY A 60 -1.72 -13.35 -7.34
N SER A 61 -1.77 -13.07 -6.03
CA SER A 61 -2.93 -13.35 -5.19
C SER A 61 -3.07 -12.31 -4.07
N ALA A 62 -4.04 -11.42 -4.19
CA ALA A 62 -4.33 -10.37 -3.21
C ALA A 62 -4.50 -10.87 -1.76
N THR A 63 -5.19 -12.00 -1.55
CA THR A 63 -5.33 -12.57 -0.19
C THR A 63 -4.01 -13.10 0.35
N LEU A 64 -3.19 -13.75 -0.48
CA LEU A 64 -1.87 -14.23 -0.07
C LEU A 64 -0.93 -13.07 0.23
N ASP A 65 -0.97 -12.02 -0.59
CA ASP A 65 -0.22 -10.78 -0.39
C ASP A 65 -0.54 -10.16 0.97
N LEU A 66 -1.83 -9.99 1.28
CA LEU A 66 -2.29 -9.49 2.58
C LEU A 66 -1.83 -10.38 3.75
N ALA A 67 -1.84 -11.71 3.59
CA ALA A 67 -1.34 -12.62 4.62
C ALA A 67 0.18 -12.47 4.85
N TYR A 68 0.95 -12.22 3.80
CA TYR A 68 2.39 -11.94 3.96
C TYR A 68 2.66 -10.57 4.59
N VAL A 69 1.83 -9.55 4.29
CA VAL A 69 1.90 -8.25 5.00
C VAL A 69 1.55 -8.44 6.48
N ALA A 70 0.52 -9.22 6.78
CA ALA A 70 0.10 -9.51 8.15
C ALA A 70 1.19 -10.23 8.97
N SER A 71 1.94 -11.13 8.34
CA SER A 71 3.07 -11.83 9.00
C SER A 71 4.35 -10.99 9.09
N GLY A 72 4.39 -9.81 8.47
CA GLY A 72 5.56 -8.94 8.44
C GLY A 72 6.64 -9.39 7.46
N ALA A 73 6.35 -10.33 6.55
CA ALA A 73 7.26 -10.70 5.47
C ALA A 73 7.38 -9.61 4.40
N PHE A 74 6.36 -8.75 4.29
CA PHE A 74 6.41 -7.50 3.52
C PHE A 74 5.82 -6.36 4.36
N ASP A 75 6.25 -5.14 4.09
CA ASP A 75 5.82 -3.95 4.82
C ASP A 75 4.56 -3.32 4.23
N ILE A 76 4.44 -3.32 2.89
CA ILE A 76 3.43 -2.56 2.15
C ILE A 76 2.79 -3.43 1.05
N TRP A 77 1.47 -3.36 0.92
CA TRP A 77 0.73 -3.80 -0.26
C TRP A 77 -0.19 -2.66 -0.73
N TRP A 78 -0.01 -2.20 -1.97
CA TRP A 78 -0.78 -1.09 -2.55
C TRP A 78 -1.37 -1.55 -3.86
N GLU A 79 -2.69 -1.66 -3.94
CA GLU A 79 -3.38 -2.22 -5.09
C GLU A 79 -4.74 -1.60 -5.38
N GLY A 80 -5.10 -1.64 -6.66
CA GLY A 80 -6.40 -1.23 -7.17
C GLY A 80 -6.98 -2.25 -8.14
N GLY A 81 -8.30 -2.42 -8.07
CA GLY A 81 -9.09 -3.27 -8.95
C GLY A 81 -9.52 -4.62 -8.36
N CYS A 82 -9.05 -4.98 -7.17
CA CYS A 82 -9.45 -6.20 -6.45
C CYS A 82 -10.94 -6.13 -6.07
N TRP A 83 -11.63 -7.26 -6.17
CA TRP A 83 -13.00 -7.41 -5.70
C TRP A 83 -13.02 -7.76 -4.21
N GLU A 84 -14.17 -7.59 -3.58
CA GLU A 84 -14.37 -7.81 -2.15
C GLU A 84 -13.99 -9.23 -1.75
N TRP A 85 -14.30 -10.23 -2.58
CA TRP A 85 -13.92 -11.63 -2.34
C TRP A 85 -12.41 -11.88 -2.47
N ASP A 86 -11.67 -11.04 -3.20
CA ASP A 86 -10.21 -11.18 -3.36
C ASP A 86 -9.47 -10.70 -2.09
N VAL A 87 -10.09 -9.85 -1.28
CA VAL A 87 -9.44 -9.15 -0.15
C VAL A 87 -10.06 -9.44 1.21
N ALA A 88 -11.34 -9.81 1.29
CA ALA A 88 -12.07 -9.89 2.56
C ALA A 88 -11.36 -10.77 3.61
N ALA A 89 -10.93 -11.97 3.22
CA ALA A 89 -10.21 -12.88 4.12
C ALA A 89 -8.86 -12.31 4.57
N GLY A 90 -8.09 -11.74 3.63
CA GLY A 90 -6.80 -11.12 3.92
C GLY A 90 -6.93 -9.91 4.85
N ILE A 91 -7.99 -9.10 4.70
CA ILE A 91 -8.27 -7.95 5.57
C ILE A 91 -8.53 -8.39 7.00
N CYS A 92 -9.31 -9.45 7.21
CA CYS A 92 -9.52 -10.01 8.55
C CYS A 92 -8.20 -10.44 9.18
N ILE A 93 -7.37 -11.19 8.46
CA ILE A 93 -6.06 -11.65 8.95
C ILE A 93 -5.16 -10.46 9.31
N LEU A 94 -5.06 -9.48 8.42
CA LEU A 94 -4.22 -8.30 8.63
C LEU A 94 -4.65 -7.49 9.85
N ARG A 95 -5.97 -7.30 10.04
CA ARG A 95 -6.53 -6.57 11.19
C ARG A 95 -6.23 -7.28 12.50
N GLU A 96 -6.45 -8.59 12.57
CA GLU A 96 -6.16 -9.39 13.77
C GLU A 96 -4.66 -9.40 14.10
N ALA A 97 -3.80 -9.29 13.09
CA ALA A 97 -2.36 -9.17 13.30
C ALA A 97 -1.92 -7.76 13.79
N GLY A 98 -2.82 -6.76 13.77
CA GLY A 98 -2.50 -5.37 14.11
C GLY A 98 -2.01 -4.51 12.94
N GLY A 99 -2.23 -4.96 11.70
CA GLY A 99 -1.94 -4.19 10.50
C GLY A 99 -2.90 -3.01 10.29
N LEU A 100 -2.56 -2.13 9.35
CA LEU A 100 -3.40 -1.03 8.90
C LEU A 100 -3.89 -1.33 7.48
N ILE A 101 -5.16 -1.08 7.18
CA ILE A 101 -5.62 -1.03 5.79
C ILE A 101 -6.51 0.18 5.52
N THR A 102 -6.18 0.90 4.44
CA THR A 102 -6.84 2.13 4.01
C THR A 102 -7.00 2.16 2.48
N SER A 103 -7.42 3.29 1.93
CA SER A 103 -7.54 3.52 0.48
C SER A 103 -6.16 3.59 -0.19
N ALA A 104 -6.06 2.99 -1.37
CA ALA A 104 -4.89 3.14 -2.25
C ALA A 104 -4.67 4.61 -2.66
N ASN A 105 -5.74 5.36 -2.89
CA ASN A 105 -5.66 6.76 -3.29
C ASN A 105 -5.62 7.67 -2.07
N PRO A 106 -4.84 8.76 -2.12
CA PRO A 106 -4.84 9.79 -1.09
C PRO A 106 -6.20 10.48 -0.93
N PRO A 107 -6.50 11.02 0.27
CA PRO A 107 -7.61 11.94 0.47
C PRO A 107 -7.30 13.32 -0.15
N LYS A 108 -8.23 14.27 -0.01
CA LYS A 108 -8.08 15.62 -0.59
C LYS A 108 -6.85 16.34 -0.06
N ASN A 109 -6.58 16.25 1.25
CA ASN A 109 -5.40 16.82 1.88
C ASN A 109 -4.58 15.69 2.54
N PRO A 110 -3.61 15.08 1.84
CA PRO A 110 -2.91 13.87 2.30
C PRO A 110 -2.04 14.06 3.53
N GLU A 111 -1.72 15.31 3.91
CA GLU A 111 -0.90 15.61 5.10
C GLU A 111 -1.76 15.79 6.37
N THR A 112 -3.01 16.23 6.22
CA THR A 112 -3.84 16.66 7.34
C THR A 112 -5.11 15.84 7.52
N ASP A 113 -5.66 15.31 6.43
CA ASP A 113 -6.87 14.49 6.50
C ASP A 113 -6.55 13.17 7.22
N PRO A 114 -7.51 12.62 7.97
CA PRO A 114 -7.33 11.37 8.70
C PRO A 114 -7.11 10.20 7.73
N VAL A 115 -6.32 9.22 8.17
CA VAL A 115 -6.20 7.94 7.46
C VAL A 115 -7.44 7.11 7.79
N GLU A 116 -8.44 7.15 6.91
CA GLU A 116 -9.68 6.39 7.11
C GLU A 116 -9.48 4.89 6.92
N GLU A 117 -10.25 4.10 7.67
CA GLU A 117 -10.34 2.66 7.46
C GLU A 117 -10.86 2.34 6.05
N VAL A 118 -10.37 1.27 5.45
CA VAL A 118 -10.78 0.88 4.10
C VAL A 118 -12.28 0.61 3.98
N LYS A 119 -12.87 1.08 2.88
CA LYS A 119 -14.26 0.78 2.49
C LYS A 119 -14.25 -0.44 1.58
N LEU A 120 -14.78 -1.58 2.04
CA LEU A 120 -14.96 -2.75 1.18
C LEU A 120 -15.79 -2.37 -0.05
N GLY A 121 -15.34 -2.80 -1.23
CA GLY A 121 -15.95 -2.44 -2.51
C GLY A 121 -15.44 -1.15 -3.12
N SER A 122 -14.56 -0.40 -2.45
CA SER A 122 -13.83 0.74 -3.05
C SER A 122 -12.96 0.34 -4.24
N ARG A 123 -12.53 -0.94 -4.25
CA ARG A 123 -11.53 -1.49 -5.18
C ARG A 123 -10.18 -0.78 -5.11
N LEU A 124 -9.90 -0.11 -3.99
CA LEU A 124 -8.68 0.66 -3.73
C LEU A 124 -8.18 0.30 -2.32
N TYR A 125 -7.03 -0.35 -2.23
CA TYR A 125 -6.51 -0.92 -0.99
C TYR A 125 -5.03 -0.59 -0.81
N LEU A 126 -4.67 -0.09 0.38
CA LEU A 126 -3.32 0.09 0.86
C LEU A 126 -3.20 -0.54 2.24
N ALA A 127 -2.44 -1.62 2.35
CA ALA A 127 -2.16 -2.33 3.57
C ALA A 127 -0.72 -2.09 4.04
N ILE A 128 -0.57 -1.85 5.35
CA ILE A 128 0.71 -1.75 6.05
C ILE A 128 0.77 -2.84 7.11
N ARG A 129 1.93 -3.49 7.24
CA ARG A 129 2.14 -4.55 8.23
C ARG A 129 1.92 -4.09 9.67
N PRO A 130 1.77 -5.02 10.63
CA PRO A 130 1.80 -4.69 12.04
C PRO A 130 3.10 -3.99 12.44
N ALA A 131 2.97 -3.00 13.33
CA ALA A 131 4.09 -2.26 13.90
C ALA A 131 3.90 -2.11 15.41
N GLY A 132 5.00 -2.14 16.15
CA GLY A 132 5.02 -1.84 17.58
C GLY A 132 5.34 -0.41 17.89
N ASP A 133 5.11 -0.05 19.14
CA ASP A 133 5.50 1.24 19.68
C ASP A 133 7.03 1.35 19.80
N THR A 134 7.52 2.56 19.56
CA THR A 134 8.88 3.01 19.86
C THR A 134 8.83 4.06 20.97
N GLU A 135 9.99 4.52 21.43
CA GLU A 135 10.09 5.61 22.41
C GLU A 135 9.47 6.93 21.91
N GLY A 136 9.43 7.16 20.58
CA GLY A 136 8.98 8.43 19.98
C GLY A 136 7.67 8.38 19.18
N GLU A 137 7.22 7.20 18.76
CA GLU A 137 5.97 7.02 18.02
C GLU A 137 5.29 5.68 18.35
N THR A 138 3.96 5.70 18.43
CA THR A 138 3.15 4.47 18.51
C THR A 138 3.20 3.69 17.20
N GLY A 139 2.93 2.39 17.23
CA GLY A 139 2.86 1.55 16.04
C GLY A 139 1.85 2.07 15.01
N ARG A 140 0.71 2.63 15.45
CA ARG A 140 -0.27 3.25 14.56
C ARG A 140 0.28 4.51 13.89
N GLN A 141 0.98 5.37 14.62
CA GLN A 141 1.63 6.56 14.04
C GLN A 141 2.68 6.18 13.00
N ALA A 142 3.48 5.14 13.27
CA ALA A 142 4.44 4.60 12.30
C ALA A 142 3.76 4.10 11.02
N GLN A 143 2.63 3.39 11.14
CA GLN A 143 1.86 2.91 9.99
C GLN A 143 1.26 4.08 9.18
N GLU A 144 0.65 5.07 9.85
CA GLU A 144 0.09 6.25 9.18
C GLU A 144 1.16 7.08 8.47
N ARG A 145 2.35 7.21 9.06
CA ARG A 145 3.51 7.83 8.40
C ARG A 145 3.84 7.13 7.09
N VAL A 146 3.91 5.79 7.07
CA VAL A 146 4.20 5.04 5.84
C VAL A 146 3.07 5.09 4.82
N VAL A 147 1.82 5.16 5.26
CA VAL A 147 0.68 5.46 4.37
C VAL A 147 0.90 6.78 3.64
N ARG A 148 1.21 7.86 4.36
CA ARG A 148 1.41 9.19 3.77
C ARG A 148 2.63 9.21 2.85
N GLU A 149 3.73 8.57 3.22
CA GLU A 149 4.89 8.43 2.35
C GLU A 149 4.58 7.62 1.08
N THR A 150 3.70 6.62 1.16
CA THR A 150 3.22 5.87 -0.02
C THR A 150 2.40 6.80 -0.91
N TRP A 151 1.43 7.53 -0.35
CA TRP A 151 0.58 8.46 -1.12
C TRP A 151 1.35 9.55 -1.85
N LYS A 152 2.48 10.04 -1.29
CA LYS A 152 3.35 11.01 -1.97
C LYS A 152 3.99 10.48 -3.26
N ARG A 153 4.09 9.15 -3.41
CA ARG A 153 4.85 8.50 -4.47
C ARG A 153 4.00 7.72 -5.47
N VAL A 154 2.70 7.59 -5.23
CA VAL A 154 1.78 6.86 -6.11
C VAL A 154 0.85 7.78 -6.87
N ASP A 155 0.53 7.38 -8.10
CA ASP A 155 -0.54 7.97 -8.88
C ASP A 155 -1.90 7.41 -8.42
N SER A 156 -2.91 8.27 -8.36
CA SER A 156 -4.27 7.83 -8.04
C SER A 156 -4.83 6.89 -9.10
N LEU A 157 -5.31 5.73 -8.68
CA LEU A 157 -5.92 4.73 -9.57
C LEU A 157 -7.40 5.06 -9.83
N ASP A 158 -7.88 4.71 -11.02
CA ASP A 158 -9.29 4.79 -11.39
C ASP A 158 -9.87 3.38 -11.54
N ASN A 159 -10.32 2.81 -10.41
CA ASN A 159 -10.93 1.48 -10.37
C ASN A 159 -12.44 1.55 -10.12
N SER A 160 -13.08 2.63 -10.57
CA SER A 160 -14.53 2.80 -10.49
C SER A 160 -15.27 1.56 -11.00
N ARG A 161 -16.33 1.19 -10.28
CA ARG A 161 -17.18 0.05 -10.66
C ARG A 161 -18.07 0.50 -11.82
N PRO A 162 -18.08 -0.21 -12.96
CA PRO A 162 -19.04 0.09 -14.02
C PRO A 162 -20.47 -0.08 -13.48
N GLY A 163 -21.26 1.00 -13.47
CA GLY A 163 -22.65 1.00 -13.04
C GLY A 163 -22.90 1.10 -11.53
N ALA A 164 -21.93 1.62 -10.76
CA ALA A 164 -22.14 2.06 -9.37
C ALA A 164 -22.42 3.57 -9.30
#